data_AF-A0AAD4SGF3-F1
#
_entry.id   AF-A0AAD4SGF3-F1
#
_cell.length_a   1.000
_cell.length_b   1.000
_cell.length_c   1.000
_cell.angle_alpha   90.00
_cell.angle_beta   90.00
_cell.angle_gamma   90.00
#
_symmetry.space_group_name_H-M   'P 1'
#
loop_
_entity.id
_entity.type
_entity.pdbx_description
1 polymer ?
#
loop_
_entity_poly.entity_id
_entity_poly.type
_entity_poly.pdbx_seq_one_letter_code
_entity_poly.pdbx_strand_id
1 'polypeptide(L)'
;MHAVSLWTCYEQNASDLLRHPLFWDGAKCLDFIMRLGNLLVWIKGVSKAANFRKTFRSTMDILIQPWQASVDPKTQKQVTKGTYGTFNYMSSTDLLKMMRHKRVHFLELKPGAQSFYGELAEEFYEHFRSDYPDLLMRAYDALEQHIALLPNLPNGYYDDPLLI
;
A
#
# COMPACT_ATOMS: atom_id res chain seq x y z
N MET A 1 21.21 11.07 -4.64
CA MET A 1 21.64 10.26 -5.79
C MET A 1 20.50 9.43 -6.43
N HIS A 2 19.26 9.46 -5.94
CA HIS A 2 18.13 8.74 -6.57
C HIS A 2 17.44 9.50 -7.72
N ALA A 3 17.45 10.85 -7.71
CA ALA A 3 16.74 11.64 -8.73
C ALA A 3 17.42 11.63 -10.12
N VAL A 4 18.74 11.45 -10.19
CA VAL A 4 19.49 11.50 -11.45
C VAL A 4 19.40 10.18 -12.22
N SER A 5 19.30 9.03 -11.53
CA SER A 5 19.19 7.72 -12.18
C SER A 5 17.80 7.45 -12.75
N LEU A 6 16.75 8.06 -12.18
CA LEU A 6 15.39 7.99 -12.72
C LEU A 6 15.28 8.74 -14.06
N TRP A 7 16.01 9.86 -14.23
CA TRP A 7 15.96 10.67 -15.45
C TRP A 7 16.44 9.91 -16.69
N THR A 8 17.48 9.10 -16.57
CA THR A 8 18.05 8.34 -17.70
C THR A 8 17.17 7.20 -18.21
N CYS A 9 16.23 6.68 -17.41
CA CYS A 9 15.30 5.63 -17.85
C CYS A 9 14.03 6.20 -18.49
N TYR A 10 13.56 7.37 -18.04
CA TYR A 10 12.35 8.02 -18.55
C TYR A 10 12.55 8.84 -19.83
N GLU A 11 13.80 9.08 -20.27
CA GLU A 11 14.12 9.87 -21.45
C GLU A 11 13.63 9.28 -22.80
N GLN A 12 13.17 8.02 -22.83
CA GLN A 12 12.77 7.37 -24.10
C GLN A 12 11.27 7.42 -24.40
N ASN A 13 10.38 7.67 -23.42
CA ASN A 13 8.95 7.81 -23.65
C ASN A 13 8.25 8.60 -22.53
N ALA A 14 7.73 9.79 -22.83
CA ALA A 14 7.03 10.64 -21.86
C ALA A 14 5.78 9.98 -21.24
N SER A 15 5.21 8.98 -21.92
CA SER A 15 4.07 8.21 -21.42
C SER A 15 4.42 7.35 -20.20
N ASP A 16 5.69 6.94 -20.09
CA ASP A 16 6.15 6.12 -18.97
C ASP A 16 6.21 6.95 -17.69
N LEU A 17 6.49 8.26 -17.77
CA LEU A 17 6.47 9.16 -16.60
C LEU A 17 5.10 9.15 -15.90
N LEU A 18 4.00 9.04 -16.64
CA LEU A 18 2.65 8.98 -16.09
C LEU A 18 2.34 7.68 -15.32
N ARG A 19 3.21 6.67 -15.43
CA ARG A 19 3.16 5.46 -14.60
C ARG A 19 3.75 5.68 -13.21
N HIS A 20 4.60 6.68 -13.04
CA HIS A 20 5.22 6.95 -11.75
C HIS A 20 4.22 7.56 -10.74
N PRO A 21 4.20 7.13 -9.46
CA PRO A 21 3.24 7.61 -8.45
C PRO A 21 3.29 9.12 -8.18
N LEU A 22 4.40 9.78 -8.54
CA LEU A 22 4.54 11.24 -8.45
C LEU A 22 3.43 12.01 -9.21
N PHE A 23 2.87 11.41 -10.26
CA PHE A 23 1.86 12.04 -11.12
C PHE A 23 0.44 11.50 -10.88
N TRP A 24 0.25 10.67 -9.85
CA TRP A 24 -1.04 10.08 -9.55
C TRP A 24 -1.88 11.00 -8.68
N ASP A 25 -3.19 11.02 -8.94
CA ASP A 25 -4.16 11.57 -7.99
C ASP A 25 -4.40 10.57 -6.83
N GLY A 26 -5.05 11.01 -5.75
CA GLY A 26 -5.31 10.17 -4.59
C GLY A 26 -6.19 8.96 -4.92
N ALA A 27 -7.09 9.05 -5.89
CA ALA A 27 -7.85 7.91 -6.40
C ALA A 27 -6.95 6.80 -6.96
N LYS A 28 -6.00 7.15 -7.84
CA LYS A 28 -5.04 6.22 -8.43
C LYS A 28 -4.04 5.69 -7.38
N CYS A 29 -3.62 6.55 -6.45
CA CYS A 29 -2.82 6.12 -5.30
C CYS A 29 -3.54 5.08 -4.44
N LEU A 30 -4.82 5.30 -4.16
CA LEU A 30 -5.63 4.36 -3.38
C LEU A 30 -5.84 3.04 -4.14
N ASP A 31 -6.05 3.08 -5.45
CA ASP A 31 -6.18 1.86 -6.26
C ASP A 31 -4.90 1.01 -6.23
N PHE A 32 -3.73 1.65 -6.32
CA PHE A 32 -2.45 0.97 -6.13
C PHE A 32 -2.35 0.29 -4.76
N ILE A 33 -2.69 1.00 -3.67
CA ILE A 33 -2.66 0.45 -2.31
C ILE A 33 -3.61 -0.74 -2.18
N MET A 34 -4.78 -0.68 -2.81
CA MET A 34 -5.74 -1.78 -2.85
C MET A 34 -5.17 -3.01 -3.54
N ARG A 35 -4.53 -2.84 -4.70
CA ARG A 35 -3.93 -3.92 -5.48
C ARG A 35 -2.74 -4.56 -4.78
N LEU A 36 -1.83 -3.74 -4.27
CA LEU A 36 -0.68 -4.21 -3.49
C LEU A 36 -1.14 -4.90 -2.20
N GLY A 37 -2.12 -4.33 -1.51
CA GLY A 37 -2.73 -4.95 -0.33
C GLY A 37 -3.33 -6.34 -0.65
N ASN A 38 -4.05 -6.47 -1.77
CA ASN A 38 -4.57 -7.76 -2.24
C ASN A 38 -3.46 -8.77 -2.53
N LEU A 39 -2.37 -8.36 -3.18
CA LEU A 39 -1.20 -9.20 -3.41
C LEU A 39 -0.60 -9.70 -2.11
N LEU A 40 -0.34 -8.79 -1.17
CA LEU A 40 0.24 -9.12 0.14
C LEU A 40 -0.61 -10.12 0.93
N VAL A 41 -1.95 -10.04 0.78
CA VAL A 41 -2.87 -11.03 1.35
C VAL A 41 -2.77 -12.37 0.62
N TRP A 42 -2.82 -12.36 -0.72
CA TRP A 42 -2.76 -13.58 -1.53
C TRP A 42 -1.46 -14.35 -1.31
N ILE A 43 -0.31 -13.67 -1.34
CA ILE A 43 1.00 -14.31 -1.16
C ILE A 43 1.23 -14.82 0.26
N LYS A 44 0.40 -14.48 1.26
CA LYS A 44 0.57 -14.94 2.65
C LYS A 44 0.56 -16.48 2.76
N GLY A 45 -0.18 -17.16 1.89
CA GLY A 45 -0.21 -18.63 1.83
C GLY A 45 0.80 -19.27 0.87
N VAL A 46 1.52 -18.47 0.07
CA VAL A 46 2.34 -18.98 -1.03
C VAL A 46 3.78 -19.17 -0.56
N SER A 47 4.20 -20.42 -0.32
CA SER A 47 5.55 -20.74 0.16
C SER A 47 6.66 -20.19 -0.77
N LYS A 48 6.45 -20.24 -2.09
CA LYS A 48 7.39 -19.70 -3.09
C LYS A 48 7.55 -18.18 -3.02
N ALA A 49 6.62 -17.45 -2.43
CA ALA A 49 6.68 -16.00 -2.25
C ALA A 49 7.37 -15.59 -0.91
N ALA A 50 7.98 -16.54 -0.17
CA ALA A 50 8.66 -16.24 1.09
C ALA A 50 9.78 -15.20 0.93
N ASN A 51 10.61 -15.33 -0.12
CA ASN A 51 11.71 -14.40 -0.38
C ASN A 51 11.19 -12.99 -0.68
N PHE A 52 10.23 -12.84 -1.60
CA PHE A 52 9.57 -11.56 -1.84
C PHE A 52 9.04 -10.93 -0.54
N ARG A 53 8.25 -11.67 0.25
CA ARG A 53 7.67 -11.14 1.49
C ARG A 53 8.72 -10.66 2.48
N LYS A 54 9.82 -11.40 2.63
CA LYS A 54 10.93 -11.03 3.52
C LYS A 54 11.61 -9.76 3.03
N THR A 55 11.98 -9.70 1.75
CA THR A 55 12.71 -8.57 1.18
C THR A 55 11.84 -7.32 1.11
N PHE A 56 10.61 -7.44 0.58
CA PHE A 56 9.64 -6.35 0.53
C PHE A 56 9.40 -5.75 1.92
N ARG A 57 9.17 -6.60 2.94
CA ARG A 57 9.01 -6.14 4.32
C ARG A 57 10.24 -5.39 4.82
N SER A 58 11.43 -5.91 4.57
CA SER A 58 12.68 -5.28 5.00
C SER A 58 12.91 -3.91 4.36
N THR A 59 12.47 -3.71 3.11
CA THR A 59 12.54 -2.42 2.43
C THR A 59 11.46 -1.45 2.95
N MET A 60 10.29 -1.97 3.34
CA MET A 60 9.13 -1.19 3.76
C MET A 60 9.12 -0.76 5.23
N ASP A 61 9.55 -1.62 6.16
CA ASP A 61 9.32 -1.44 7.60
C ASP A 61 10.32 -0.45 8.24
N ILE A 62 10.23 0.82 7.84
CA ILE A 62 10.89 1.98 8.46
C ILE A 62 9.81 3.02 8.77
N LEU A 63 9.02 2.78 9.81
CA LEU A 63 8.09 3.78 10.32
C LEU A 63 8.78 4.69 11.34
N ILE A 64 8.55 6.00 11.19
CA ILE A 64 8.99 7.00 12.16
C ILE A 64 8.10 6.93 13.42
N GLN A 65 6.81 6.62 13.25
CA GLN A 65 5.82 6.54 14.33
C GLN A 65 4.79 5.42 14.11
N PRO A 66 4.18 4.87 15.18
CA PRO A 66 3.13 3.86 15.07
C PRO A 66 1.89 4.39 14.36
N TRP A 67 1.23 3.56 13.55
CA TRP A 67 0.02 3.96 12.81
C TRP A 67 -1.31 3.77 13.51
N GLN A 68 -1.26 3.45 14.81
CA GLN A 68 -2.46 3.26 15.60
C GLN A 68 -3.37 4.49 15.61
N ALA A 69 -2.80 5.70 15.68
CA ALA A 69 -3.56 6.95 15.75
C ALA A 69 -4.34 7.25 14.45
N SER A 70 -3.86 6.79 13.31
CA SER A 70 -4.48 6.99 11.99
C SER A 70 -5.67 6.06 11.72
N VAL A 71 -6.10 5.30 12.73
CA VAL A 71 -7.19 4.31 12.64
C VAL A 71 -8.27 4.63 13.66
N ASP A 72 -9.54 4.48 13.28
CA ASP A 72 -10.65 4.84 14.15
C ASP A 72 -10.68 4.00 15.46
N PRO A 73 -11.18 4.55 16.58
CA PRO A 73 -11.13 3.87 17.88
C PRO A 73 -11.84 2.51 17.93
N LYS A 74 -12.88 2.29 17.11
CA LYS A 74 -13.60 1.00 17.07
C LYS A 74 -12.70 -0.05 16.44
N THR A 75 -12.02 0.29 15.35
CA THR A 75 -11.07 -0.60 14.69
C THR A 75 -9.88 -0.90 15.56
N GLN A 76 -9.29 0.10 16.23
CA GLN A 76 -8.17 -0.14 17.15
C GLN A 76 -8.54 -1.22 18.18
N LYS A 77 -9.73 -1.13 18.78
CA LYS A 77 -10.24 -2.14 19.72
C LYS A 77 -10.37 -3.53 19.10
N GLN A 78 -10.79 -3.63 17.85
CA GLN A 78 -10.96 -4.93 17.16
C GLN A 78 -9.61 -5.55 16.74
N VAL A 79 -8.63 -4.72 16.39
CA VAL A 79 -7.23 -5.15 16.16
C VAL A 79 -6.62 -5.68 17.46
N THR A 80 -6.73 -4.94 18.56
CA THR A 80 -6.20 -5.35 19.88
C THR A 80 -6.84 -6.66 20.37
N LYS A 81 -8.11 -6.89 20.07
CA LYS A 81 -8.81 -8.15 20.39
C LYS A 81 -8.45 -9.33 19.46
N GLY A 82 -7.63 -9.11 18.44
CA GLY A 82 -7.27 -10.13 17.45
C GLY A 82 -8.39 -10.49 16.47
N THR A 83 -9.52 -9.78 16.49
CA THR A 83 -10.72 -10.10 15.68
C THR A 83 -10.50 -9.83 14.19
N TYR A 84 -9.61 -8.90 13.83
CA TYR A 84 -9.22 -8.63 12.43
C TYR A 84 -7.86 -9.23 12.03
N GLY A 85 -7.34 -10.14 12.85
CA GLY A 85 -5.97 -10.63 12.74
C GLY A 85 -4.97 -9.75 13.48
N THR A 86 -3.76 -10.27 13.67
CA THR A 86 -2.67 -9.56 14.34
C THR A 86 -2.05 -8.58 13.36
N PHE A 87 -2.40 -7.30 13.46
CA PHE A 87 -1.68 -6.21 12.81
C PHE A 87 -0.58 -5.69 13.74
N ASN A 88 0.60 -5.43 13.19
CA ASN A 88 1.66 -4.73 13.90
C ASN A 88 1.60 -3.23 13.57
N TYR A 89 1.30 -2.40 14.58
CA TYR A 89 1.27 -0.93 14.46
C TYR A 89 2.61 -0.29 14.07
N MET A 90 3.71 -1.05 14.13
CA MET A 90 5.05 -0.63 13.72
C MET A 90 5.44 -1.11 12.32
N SER A 91 4.55 -1.82 11.60
CA SER A 91 4.84 -2.33 10.25
C SER A 91 4.09 -1.53 9.18
N SER A 92 4.83 -0.95 8.25
CA SER A 92 4.30 -0.28 7.05
C SER A 92 3.52 -1.26 6.16
N THR A 93 3.99 -2.51 6.11
CA THR A 93 3.30 -3.59 5.37
C THR A 93 1.91 -3.86 5.94
N ASP A 94 1.77 -3.81 7.27
CA ASP A 94 0.48 -4.00 7.93
C ASP A 94 -0.40 -2.75 7.87
N LEU A 95 0.19 -1.55 7.78
CA LEU A 95 -0.54 -0.32 7.45
C LEU A 95 -1.20 -0.42 6.06
N LEU A 96 -0.48 -0.87 5.03
CA LEU A 96 -1.06 -1.08 3.70
C LEU A 96 -2.23 -2.06 3.72
N LYS A 97 -2.10 -3.18 4.47
CA LYS A 97 -3.21 -4.12 4.66
C LYS A 97 -4.38 -3.50 5.40
N MET A 98 -4.11 -2.65 6.40
CA MET A 98 -5.15 -1.93 7.14
C MET A 98 -5.89 -0.95 6.25
N MET A 99 -5.18 -0.14 5.45
CA MET A 99 -5.78 0.77 4.48
C MET A 99 -6.69 0.02 3.50
N ARG A 100 -6.19 -1.09 2.92
CA ARG A 100 -7.00 -1.97 2.06
C ARG A 100 -8.23 -2.50 2.78
N HIS A 101 -8.07 -3.02 4.00
CA HIS A 101 -9.18 -3.55 4.78
C HIS A 101 -10.24 -2.47 5.04
N LYS A 102 -9.82 -1.26 5.40
CA LYS A 102 -10.73 -0.15 5.65
C LYS A 102 -11.45 0.33 4.40
N ARG A 103 -10.74 0.42 3.29
CA ARG A 103 -11.33 0.79 2.01
C ARG A 103 -12.35 -0.24 1.53
N VAL A 104 -12.09 -1.54 1.68
CA VAL A 104 -13.04 -2.60 1.31
C VAL A 104 -14.31 -2.50 2.15
N HIS A 105 -14.18 -2.34 3.46
CA HIS A 105 -15.32 -2.30 4.38
C HIS A 105 -15.85 -0.89 4.66
N PHE A 106 -15.49 0.10 3.83
CA PHE A 106 -15.80 1.51 4.09
C PHE A 106 -17.31 1.77 4.23
N LEU A 107 -18.11 1.14 3.37
CA LEU A 107 -19.58 1.27 3.39
C LEU A 107 -20.23 0.60 4.61
N GLU A 108 -19.53 -0.32 5.27
CA GLU A 108 -19.99 -0.99 6.50
C GLU A 108 -19.62 -0.20 7.77
N LEU A 109 -18.82 0.86 7.63
CA LEU A 109 -18.45 1.71 8.74
C LEU A 109 -19.64 2.55 9.20
N LYS A 110 -19.67 2.86 10.50
CA LYS A 110 -20.62 3.84 11.04
C LYS A 110 -20.28 5.24 10.50
N PRO A 111 -21.24 6.17 10.41
CA PRO A 111 -20.99 7.53 9.91
C PRO A 111 -19.80 8.23 10.56
N GLY A 112 -19.68 8.17 11.89
CA GLY A 112 -18.53 8.78 12.59
C GLY A 112 -17.17 8.18 12.23
N ALA A 113 -17.11 6.91 11.81
CA ALA A 113 -15.87 6.30 11.31
C ALA A 113 -15.64 6.65 9.83
N GLN A 114 -16.68 6.81 9.01
CA GLN A 114 -16.53 7.32 7.64
C GLN A 114 -16.01 8.75 7.65
N SER A 115 -16.58 9.63 8.49
CA SER A 115 -16.08 11.00 8.67
C SER A 115 -14.65 11.06 9.22
N PHE A 116 -14.22 10.08 10.00
CA PHE A 116 -12.84 10.01 10.49
C PHE A 116 -11.84 9.78 9.35
N TYR A 117 -12.20 8.97 8.35
CA TYR A 117 -11.35 8.70 7.20
C TYR A 117 -11.55 9.68 6.05
N GLY A 118 -12.66 10.43 6.02
CA GLY A 118 -13.04 11.25 4.87
C GLY A 118 -13.75 10.45 3.77
N GLU A 119 -14.22 11.15 2.74
CA GLU A 119 -14.87 10.56 1.59
C GLU A 119 -13.90 9.78 0.69
N LEU A 120 -14.43 8.79 -0.02
CA LEU A 120 -13.65 8.05 -1.01
C LEU A 120 -13.57 8.86 -2.32
N ALA A 121 -12.46 8.83 -3.06
CA ALA A 121 -11.18 8.14 -2.79
C ALA A 121 -10.08 9.09 -2.26
N GLU A 122 -10.15 10.37 -2.62
CA GLU A 122 -9.08 11.35 -2.37
C GLU A 122 -8.88 11.61 -0.87
N GLU A 123 -9.94 11.99 -0.16
CA GLU A 123 -9.83 12.34 1.27
C GLU A 123 -9.39 11.14 2.11
N PHE A 124 -9.91 9.95 1.79
CA PHE A 124 -9.46 8.70 2.39
C PHE A 124 -7.96 8.46 2.21
N TYR A 125 -7.43 8.72 1.01
CA TYR A 125 -6.01 8.56 0.77
C TYR A 125 -5.20 9.64 1.52
N GLU A 126 -5.62 10.90 1.44
CA GLU A 126 -4.96 12.03 2.09
C GLU A 126 -4.90 11.91 3.61
N HIS A 127 -5.93 11.32 4.23
CA HIS A 127 -5.93 10.98 5.66
C HIS A 127 -4.68 10.19 6.09
N PHE A 128 -4.28 9.18 5.31
CA PHE A 128 -3.07 8.41 5.61
C PHE A 128 -1.80 9.07 5.05
N ARG A 129 -1.87 9.73 3.89
CA ARG A 129 -0.72 10.40 3.26
C ARG A 129 -0.18 11.51 4.16
N SER A 130 -1.05 12.26 4.83
CA SER A 130 -0.64 13.33 5.77
C SER A 130 0.27 12.79 6.89
N ASP A 131 -0.04 11.61 7.43
CA ASP A 131 0.74 10.98 8.49
C ASP A 131 1.97 10.21 7.97
N TYR A 132 1.89 9.69 6.73
CA TYR A 132 2.90 8.82 6.12
C TYR A 132 3.20 9.20 4.66
N PRO A 133 3.81 10.38 4.42
CA PRO A 133 3.97 10.92 3.06
C PRO A 133 4.83 10.03 2.14
N ASP A 134 5.79 9.29 2.72
CA ASP A 134 6.67 8.40 1.95
C ASP A 134 6.07 7.02 1.67
N LEU A 135 4.92 6.66 2.28
CA LEU A 135 4.42 5.28 2.28
C LEU A 135 4.19 4.74 0.86
N LEU A 136 3.54 5.54 0.02
CA LEU A 136 3.21 5.15 -1.35
C LEU A 136 4.47 4.98 -2.19
N MET A 137 5.37 5.97 -2.14
CA MET A 137 6.63 5.94 -2.90
C MET A 137 7.49 4.74 -2.51
N ARG A 138 7.65 4.48 -1.21
CA ARG A 138 8.39 3.29 -0.74
C ARG A 138 7.74 1.99 -1.16
N ALA A 139 6.41 1.93 -1.13
CA ALA A 139 5.67 0.74 -1.55
C ALA A 139 5.84 0.46 -3.05
N TYR A 140 5.84 1.51 -3.87
CA TYR A 140 6.12 1.43 -5.29
C TYR A 140 7.55 0.98 -5.56
N ASP A 141 8.55 1.67 -5.00
CA ASP A 141 9.97 1.34 -5.19
C ASP A 141 10.28 -0.10 -4.72
N ALA A 142 9.72 -0.50 -3.57
CA ALA A 142 9.90 -1.85 -3.03
C ALA A 142 9.22 -2.91 -3.91
N LEU A 143 8.07 -2.61 -4.51
CA LEU A 143 7.42 -3.51 -5.44
C LEU A 143 8.28 -3.64 -6.70
N GLU A 144 8.64 -2.54 -7.36
CA GLU A 144 9.44 -2.50 -8.58
C GLU A 144 10.76 -3.28 -8.43
N GLN A 145 11.49 -3.05 -7.33
CA GLN A 145 12.77 -3.72 -7.07
C GLN A 145 12.65 -5.23 -6.88
N HIS A 146 11.55 -5.70 -6.27
CA HIS A 146 11.44 -7.08 -5.79
C HIS A 146 10.40 -7.91 -6.53
N ILE A 147 9.62 -7.34 -7.46
CA ILE A 147 8.51 -8.03 -8.14
C ILE A 147 8.96 -9.31 -8.84
N ALA A 148 10.19 -9.35 -9.36
CA ALA A 148 10.79 -10.53 -9.99
C ALA A 148 10.95 -11.74 -9.04
N LEU A 149 10.88 -11.52 -7.72
CA LEU A 149 10.90 -12.57 -6.70
C LEU A 149 9.53 -13.25 -6.50
N LEU A 150 8.46 -12.74 -7.12
CA LEU A 150 7.13 -13.32 -7.01
C LEU A 150 6.99 -14.54 -7.95
N PRO A 151 6.57 -15.70 -7.41
CA PRO A 151 6.26 -16.86 -8.24
C PRO A 151 5.01 -16.59 -9.08
N ASN A 152 4.97 -17.06 -10.33
CA ASN A 152 3.84 -17.07 -11.27
C ASN A 152 2.60 -16.34 -10.73
N LEU A 153 2.59 -15.02 -10.85
CA LEU A 153 1.44 -14.23 -10.43
C LEU A 153 0.23 -14.68 -11.25
N PRO A 154 -1.00 -14.51 -10.73
CA PRO A 154 -2.20 -14.78 -11.51
C PRO A 154 -2.10 -14.09 -12.87
N ASN A 155 -2.51 -14.78 -13.94
CA ASN A 155 -2.48 -14.22 -15.30
C ASN A 155 -3.11 -12.83 -15.32
N GLY A 156 -2.42 -11.85 -15.91
CA GLY A 156 -2.87 -10.45 -15.95
C GLY A 156 -2.39 -9.56 -14.79
N TYR A 157 -1.78 -10.12 -13.74
CA TYR A 157 -1.29 -9.29 -12.62
C TYR A 157 -0.05 -8.46 -13.00
N TYR A 158 0.78 -8.97 -13.92
CA TYR A 158 1.90 -8.22 -14.49
C TYR A 158 1.47 -7.25 -15.60
N ASP A 159 0.30 -7.45 -16.20
CA ASP A 159 -0.21 -6.61 -17.29
C ASP A 159 -0.97 -5.37 -16.76
N ASP A 160 -0.97 -5.19 -15.43
CA ASP A 160 -1.67 -4.11 -14.75
C ASP A 160 -0.79 -2.86 -14.68
N PRO A 161 -1.19 -1.76 -15.35
CA PRO A 161 -0.38 -0.55 -15.48
C PRO A 161 -0.15 0.19 -14.15
N LEU A 162 -0.78 -0.25 -13.06
CA LEU A 162 -0.54 0.30 -11.72
C LEU A 162 0.50 -0.48 -10.93
N LEU A 163 0.81 -1.72 -11.31
CA LEU A 163 1.75 -2.55 -10.57
C LEU A 163 3.11 -2.62 -11.27
N ILE A 164 3.15 -2.32 -12.58
CA ILE A 164 4.33 -2.36 -13.46
C ILE A 164 4.20 -1.36 -14.61
#